data_AF-B8YIB4-F1
#
_entry.id   AF-B8YIB4-F1
#
_cell.length_a   1.000
_cell.length_b   1.000
_cell.length_c   1.000
_cell.angle_alpha   90.00
_cell.angle_beta   90.00
_cell.angle_gamma   90.00
#
_symmetry.space_group_name_H-M   'P 1'
#
loop_
_entity.id
_entity.type
_entity.pdbx_description
1 polymer ?
#
loop_
_entity_poly.entity_id
_entity_poly.type
_entity_poly.pdbx_seq_one_letter_code
_entity_poly.pdbx_strand_id
1 'polypeptide(L)'
;PYYPAFNRDLVWRTGINLIPITCESHNNFKITKKAMDLAYEDALKKKIKVKGLIITNPSNPLGTVLDKDTLRTLVTFINEKKIHLVCDEIYAATVFSSEKLTSVAEIIDEMPHINRDLIHIIYSLSKDLGMPGFRVGIVYSYNDRVVETARRMSSFGLVSSQTQHMLAALLSDDAFVAKFLVKSKERLSYRYQYLTSQLSEVGISCLKSSAGLFVWMDLRHLLEKPT
;
A
#
# COMPACT_ATOMS: atom_id res chain seq x y z
N PRO A 1 -7.29 -7.35 -6.22
CA PRO A 1 -7.76 -5.99 -6.59
C PRO A 1 -6.68 -4.96 -6.23
N TYR A 2 -6.68 -3.79 -6.85
CA TYR A 2 -5.70 -2.72 -6.58
C TYR A 2 -6.32 -1.34 -6.81
N TYR A 3 -5.62 -0.26 -6.42
CA TYR A 3 -6.07 1.11 -6.63
C TYR A 3 -6.26 1.43 -8.12
N PRO A 4 -7.49 1.71 -8.60
CA PRO A 4 -7.79 1.76 -10.03
C PRO A 4 -6.99 2.82 -10.80
N ALA A 5 -6.60 3.93 -10.16
CA ALA A 5 -5.83 4.96 -10.85
C ALA A 5 -4.38 4.54 -11.14
N PHE A 6 -3.89 3.39 -10.63
CA PHE A 6 -2.64 2.81 -11.13
C PHE A 6 -2.65 2.58 -12.64
N ASN A 7 -3.81 2.28 -13.24
CA ASN A 7 -3.94 2.19 -14.70
C ASN A 7 -3.64 3.50 -15.44
N ARG A 8 -3.77 4.64 -14.76
CA ARG A 8 -3.40 5.95 -15.30
C ARG A 8 -2.00 6.33 -14.85
N ASP A 9 -1.77 6.32 -13.54
CA ASP A 9 -0.59 6.88 -12.89
C ASP A 9 0.69 6.12 -13.27
N LEU A 10 0.61 4.80 -13.40
CA LEU A 10 1.76 3.95 -13.71
C LEU A 10 1.97 3.70 -15.20
N VAL A 11 0.97 3.93 -16.06
CA VAL A 11 0.97 3.51 -17.47
C VAL A 11 0.99 4.69 -18.44
N TRP A 12 0.16 5.70 -18.21
CA TRP A 12 -0.24 6.66 -19.26
C TRP A 12 0.95 7.37 -19.92
N ARG A 13 1.90 7.87 -19.12
CA ARG A 13 3.07 8.62 -19.62
C ARG A 13 4.37 7.81 -19.60
N THR A 14 4.36 6.64 -18.96
CA THR A 14 5.56 5.79 -18.81
C THR A 14 5.65 4.73 -19.91
N GLY A 15 4.52 4.36 -20.52
CA GLY A 15 4.42 3.23 -21.45
C GLY A 15 4.64 1.87 -20.79
N ILE A 16 4.62 1.79 -19.45
CA ILE A 16 4.80 0.54 -18.71
C ILE A 16 3.50 -0.26 -18.73
N ASN A 17 3.61 -1.59 -18.83
CA ASN A 17 2.47 -2.50 -18.74
C ASN A 17 2.30 -3.03 -17.30
N LEU A 18 1.05 -3.14 -16.85
CA LEU A 18 0.71 -3.80 -15.58
C LEU A 18 0.34 -5.27 -15.82
N ILE A 19 0.94 -6.16 -15.04
CA ILE A 19 0.62 -7.60 -15.04
C ILE A 19 -0.02 -7.92 -13.69
N PRO A 20 -1.29 -8.34 -13.66
CA PRO A 20 -1.99 -8.57 -12.40
C PRO A 20 -1.50 -9.85 -11.72
N ILE A 21 -1.32 -9.79 -10.40
CA ILE A 21 -1.22 -10.98 -9.54
C ILE A 21 -2.62 -11.24 -8.97
N THR A 22 -3.23 -12.34 -9.39
CA THR A 22 -4.58 -12.70 -8.98
C THR A 22 -4.60 -13.09 -7.50
N CYS A 23 -5.52 -12.49 -6.75
CA CYS A 23 -5.80 -12.80 -5.35
C CYS A 23 -7.29 -13.09 -5.22
N GLU A 24 -7.66 -14.11 -4.46
CA GLU A 24 -9.02 -14.66 -4.44
C GLU A 24 -9.66 -14.58 -3.04
N SER A 25 -10.98 -14.64 -2.96
CA SER A 25 -11.67 -14.53 -1.67
C SER A 25 -11.41 -15.72 -0.73
N HIS A 26 -11.13 -16.91 -1.27
CA HIS A 26 -11.01 -18.13 -0.47
C HIS A 26 -9.86 -18.07 0.56
N ASN A 27 -8.82 -17.26 0.28
CA ASN A 27 -7.69 -17.03 1.18
C ASN A 27 -7.67 -15.59 1.71
N ASN A 28 -8.83 -14.92 1.75
CA ASN A 28 -8.95 -13.52 2.17
C ASN A 28 -8.09 -12.55 1.34
N PHE A 29 -7.96 -12.83 0.03
CA PHE A 29 -7.17 -12.05 -0.93
C PHE A 29 -5.68 -11.93 -0.57
N LYS A 30 -5.13 -12.87 0.20
CA LYS A 30 -3.69 -12.90 0.48
C LYS A 30 -2.88 -13.14 -0.79
N ILE A 31 -1.78 -12.40 -0.92
CA ILE A 31 -0.79 -12.62 -1.97
C ILE A 31 -0.08 -13.95 -1.66
N THR A 32 0.06 -14.81 -2.67
CA THR A 32 0.74 -16.10 -2.52
C THR A 32 1.94 -16.17 -3.44
N LYS A 33 2.99 -16.90 -3.00
CA LYS A 33 4.15 -17.19 -3.85
C LYS A 33 3.72 -17.82 -5.19
N LYS A 34 2.77 -18.76 -5.15
CA LYS A 34 2.21 -19.40 -6.35
C LYS A 34 1.61 -18.38 -7.33
N ALA A 35 0.82 -17.43 -6.85
CA ALA A 35 0.23 -16.40 -7.72
C ALA A 35 1.29 -15.48 -8.33
N MET A 36 2.34 -15.14 -7.57
CA MET A 36 3.48 -14.35 -8.08
C MET A 36 4.29 -15.12 -9.13
N ASP A 37 4.62 -16.37 -8.86
CA ASP A 37 5.34 -17.25 -9.80
C ASP A 37 4.55 -17.40 -11.10
N LEU A 38 3.23 -17.67 -11.04
CA LEU A 38 2.38 -17.78 -12.23
C LEU A 38 2.33 -16.49 -13.06
N ALA A 39 2.16 -15.33 -12.42
CA ALA A 39 2.12 -14.05 -13.12
C ALA A 39 3.47 -13.73 -13.79
N TYR A 40 4.58 -14.04 -13.10
CA TYR A 40 5.92 -13.84 -13.64
C TYR A 40 6.22 -14.79 -14.81
N GLU A 41 5.85 -16.07 -14.71
CA GLU A 41 6.00 -17.05 -15.79
C GLU A 41 5.17 -16.71 -17.02
N ASP A 42 3.92 -16.25 -16.83
CA ASP A 42 3.08 -15.77 -17.94
C ASP A 42 3.71 -14.56 -18.65
N ALA A 43 4.28 -13.62 -17.90
CA ALA A 43 5.02 -12.49 -18.44
C ALA A 43 6.22 -12.95 -19.30
N LEU A 44 6.99 -13.92 -18.81
CA LEU A 44 8.12 -14.49 -19.54
C LEU A 44 7.67 -15.19 -20.83
N LYS A 45 6.59 -15.97 -20.80
CA LYS A 45 6.02 -16.62 -22.00
C LYS A 45 5.61 -15.60 -23.06
N LYS A 46 5.07 -14.45 -22.63
CA LYS A 46 4.72 -13.32 -23.50
C LYS A 46 5.92 -12.45 -23.89
N LYS A 47 7.14 -12.83 -23.51
CA LYS A 47 8.39 -12.09 -23.74
C LYS A 47 8.35 -10.66 -23.16
N ILE A 48 7.60 -10.46 -22.08
CA ILE A 48 7.52 -9.19 -21.36
C ILE A 48 8.60 -9.16 -20.28
N LYS A 49 9.46 -8.13 -20.32
CA LYS A 49 10.49 -7.94 -19.31
C LYS A 49 9.89 -7.33 -18.04
N VAL A 50 9.70 -8.15 -17.01
CA VAL A 50 9.27 -7.70 -15.68
C VAL A 50 10.38 -6.86 -15.04
N LYS A 51 10.02 -5.66 -14.55
CA LYS A 51 10.97 -4.73 -13.91
C LYS A 51 10.82 -4.68 -12.39
N GLY A 52 9.65 -5.02 -11.88
CA GLY A 52 9.37 -4.96 -10.47
C GLY A 52 7.95 -5.33 -10.14
N LEU A 53 7.68 -5.29 -8.85
CA LEU A 53 6.39 -5.48 -8.22
C LEU A 53 6.01 -4.20 -7.49
N ILE A 54 4.75 -3.81 -7.58
CA ILE A 54 4.17 -2.76 -6.75
C ILE A 54 3.10 -3.37 -5.85
N ILE A 55 3.14 -3.05 -4.57
CA ILE A 55 2.13 -3.45 -3.58
C ILE A 55 1.58 -2.21 -2.88
N THR A 56 0.40 -2.34 -2.28
CA THR A 56 -0.19 -1.32 -1.40
C THR A 56 -0.39 -1.94 -0.02
N ASN A 57 0.28 -1.41 1.00
CA ASN A 57 0.26 -1.93 2.38
C ASN A 57 0.24 -0.78 3.39
N PRO A 58 -0.87 -0.53 4.12
CA PRO A 58 -2.14 -1.26 4.06
C PRO A 58 -2.87 -1.18 2.72
N SER A 59 -3.60 -2.23 2.37
CA SER A 59 -4.18 -2.44 1.05
C SER A 59 -5.38 -1.54 0.74
N ASN A 60 -5.41 -1.00 -0.47
CA ASN A 60 -6.56 -0.39 -1.11
C ASN A 60 -6.97 -1.24 -2.33
N PRO A 61 -8.18 -1.85 -2.35
CA PRO A 61 -9.38 -1.53 -1.55
C PRO A 61 -9.68 -2.46 -0.36
N LEU A 62 -8.77 -3.37 0.02
CA LEU A 62 -9.11 -4.43 0.99
C LEU A 62 -9.16 -3.96 2.46
N GLY A 63 -8.42 -2.92 2.80
CA GLY A 63 -8.32 -2.41 4.18
C GLY A 63 -7.53 -3.34 5.10
N THR A 64 -6.76 -4.27 4.52
CA THR A 64 -5.96 -5.25 5.25
C THR A 64 -4.49 -4.84 5.29
N VAL A 65 -3.82 -5.20 6.38
CA VAL A 65 -2.38 -5.09 6.52
C VAL A 65 -1.75 -6.42 6.10
N LEU A 66 -0.66 -6.37 5.32
CA LEU A 66 0.09 -7.57 4.97
C LEU A 66 0.82 -8.12 6.19
N ASP A 67 0.72 -9.43 6.41
CA ASP A 67 1.48 -10.10 7.47
C ASP A 67 2.98 -10.16 7.15
N LYS A 68 3.79 -10.30 8.22
CA LYS A 68 5.25 -10.32 8.12
C LYS A 68 5.76 -11.39 7.16
N ASP A 69 5.18 -12.58 7.18
CA ASP A 69 5.60 -13.71 6.35
C ASP A 69 5.33 -13.44 4.86
N THR A 70 4.19 -12.79 4.55
CA THR A 70 3.86 -12.34 3.20
C THR A 70 4.87 -11.30 2.72
N LEU A 71 5.23 -10.31 3.56
CA LEU A 71 6.26 -9.32 3.21
C LEU A 71 7.65 -9.94 3.02
N ARG A 72 8.06 -10.88 3.88
CA ARG A 72 9.31 -11.64 3.70
C ARG A 72 9.29 -12.41 2.38
N THR A 73 8.18 -13.06 2.06
CA THR A 73 8.00 -13.80 0.80
C THR A 73 8.14 -12.86 -0.41
N LEU A 74 7.57 -11.65 -0.35
CA LEU A 74 7.70 -10.62 -1.38
C LEU A 74 9.15 -10.17 -1.56
N VAL A 75 9.84 -9.85 -0.47
CA VAL A 75 11.25 -9.42 -0.47
C VAL A 75 12.18 -10.54 -0.98
N THR A 76 11.93 -11.79 -0.60
CA THR A 76 12.69 -12.93 -1.14
C THR A 76 12.45 -13.08 -2.64
N PHE A 77 11.19 -13.06 -3.09
CA PHE A 77 10.84 -13.21 -4.50
C PHE A 77 11.51 -12.17 -5.39
N ILE A 78 11.45 -10.88 -5.03
CA ILE A 78 12.06 -9.82 -5.84
C ILE A 78 13.60 -9.93 -5.88
N ASN A 79 14.23 -10.42 -4.81
CA ASN A 79 15.67 -10.65 -4.78
C ASN A 79 16.09 -11.82 -5.67
N GLU A 80 15.37 -12.94 -5.61
CA GLU A 80 15.60 -14.11 -6.48
C GLU A 80 15.49 -13.73 -7.97
N LYS A 81 14.51 -12.91 -8.33
CA LYS A 81 14.29 -12.48 -9.72
C LYS A 81 15.11 -11.24 -10.12
N LYS A 82 15.78 -10.57 -9.16
CA LYS A 82 16.52 -9.31 -9.35
C LYS A 82 15.66 -8.21 -9.98
N ILE A 83 14.45 -8.04 -9.44
CA ILE A 83 13.48 -7.01 -9.85
C ILE A 83 13.18 -6.08 -8.65
N HIS A 84 12.58 -4.92 -8.92
CA HIS A 84 12.27 -3.94 -7.88
C HIS A 84 11.01 -4.30 -7.07
N LEU A 85 10.90 -3.79 -5.85
CA LEU A 85 9.70 -3.77 -5.01
C LEU A 85 9.38 -2.31 -4.66
N VAL A 86 8.19 -1.87 -5.04
CA VAL A 86 7.62 -0.58 -4.66
C VAL A 86 6.48 -0.81 -3.69
N CYS A 87 6.61 -0.31 -2.47
CA CYS A 87 5.60 -0.41 -1.42
C CYS A 87 4.89 0.94 -1.28
N ASP A 88 3.64 1.02 -1.73
CA ASP A 88 2.76 2.15 -1.43
C ASP A 88 2.21 1.99 0.00
N GLU A 89 2.80 2.73 0.94
CA GLU A 89 2.43 2.71 2.36
C GLU A 89 1.57 3.93 2.75
N ILE A 90 0.87 4.54 1.81
CA ILE A 90 0.04 5.75 2.03
C ILE A 90 -1.02 5.61 3.16
N TYR A 91 -1.42 4.39 3.51
CA TYR A 91 -2.37 4.12 4.59
C TYR A 91 -1.71 3.76 5.93
N ALA A 92 -0.38 3.91 6.06
CA ALA A 92 0.38 3.43 7.21
C ALA A 92 -0.16 3.89 8.57
N ALA A 93 -0.52 5.17 8.70
CA ALA A 93 -1.06 5.73 9.95
C ALA A 93 -2.60 5.60 10.06
N THR A 94 -3.24 4.78 9.23
CA THR A 94 -4.69 4.46 9.31
C THR A 94 -4.98 3.08 9.91
N VAL A 95 -3.95 2.37 10.41
CA VAL A 95 -4.15 1.08 11.09
C VAL A 95 -4.88 1.28 12.42
N PHE A 96 -6.08 0.72 12.51
CA PHE A 96 -6.98 0.91 13.66
C PHE A 96 -7.19 -0.35 14.49
N SER A 97 -6.70 -1.52 14.04
CA SER A 97 -6.74 -2.75 14.84
C SER A 97 -5.64 -2.79 15.92
N SER A 98 -5.63 -3.83 16.74
CA SER A 98 -4.55 -4.12 17.69
C SER A 98 -3.25 -4.53 17.02
N GLU A 99 -3.32 -5.04 15.78
CA GLU A 99 -2.14 -5.44 15.02
C GLU A 99 -1.35 -4.20 14.61
N LYS A 100 -0.03 -4.21 14.86
CA LYS A 100 0.86 -3.14 14.40
C LYS A 100 1.10 -3.32 12.90
N LEU A 101 1.11 -2.21 12.15
CA LEU A 101 1.69 -2.20 10.81
C LEU A 101 3.10 -2.76 10.86
N THR A 102 3.44 -3.65 9.93
CA THR A 102 4.84 -3.90 9.60
C THR A 102 5.15 -3.23 8.27
N SER A 103 6.04 -2.24 8.30
CA SER A 103 6.55 -1.62 7.07
C SER A 103 7.55 -2.56 6.39
N VAL A 104 7.72 -2.44 5.08
CA VAL A 104 8.82 -3.14 4.38
C VAL A 104 10.19 -2.75 4.96
N ALA A 105 10.32 -1.54 5.53
CA ALA A 105 11.52 -1.08 6.20
C ALA A 105 11.92 -2.00 7.38
N GLU A 106 10.95 -2.39 8.22
CA GLU A 106 11.19 -3.31 9.35
C GLU A 106 11.61 -4.70 8.85
N ILE A 107 11.02 -5.18 7.75
CA ILE A 107 11.33 -6.51 7.18
C ILE A 107 12.76 -6.58 6.67
N ILE A 108 13.23 -5.53 6.01
CA ILE A 108 14.57 -5.53 5.41
C ILE A 108 15.68 -5.35 6.44
N ASP A 109 15.39 -4.75 7.61
CA ASP A 109 16.31 -4.75 8.76
C ASP A 109 16.46 -6.17 9.33
N GLU A 110 15.40 -6.97 9.28
CA GLU A 110 15.39 -8.38 9.71
C GLU A 110 15.98 -9.36 8.65
N MET A 111 16.45 -8.87 7.49
CA MET A 111 16.92 -9.69 6.35
C MET A 111 18.28 -9.17 5.79
N PRO A 112 19.42 -9.53 6.40
CA PRO A 112 20.71 -8.89 6.09
C PRO A 112 21.31 -9.21 4.71
N HIS A 113 20.86 -10.27 4.03
CA HIS A 113 21.43 -10.74 2.76
C HIS A 113 20.65 -10.28 1.51
N ILE A 114 19.74 -9.31 1.66
CA ILE A 114 18.93 -8.82 0.55
C ILE A 114 19.55 -7.57 -0.09
N ASN A 115 19.37 -7.42 -1.39
CA ASN A 115 19.73 -6.21 -2.10
C ASN A 115 18.70 -5.10 -1.84
N ARG A 116 19.03 -4.19 -0.93
CA ARG A 116 18.17 -3.05 -0.56
C ARG A 116 17.95 -2.08 -1.72
N ASP A 117 18.84 -2.02 -2.71
CA ASP A 117 18.70 -1.15 -3.88
C ASP A 117 17.46 -1.47 -4.74
N LEU A 118 16.83 -2.61 -4.51
CA LEU A 118 15.61 -3.03 -5.18
C LEU A 118 14.35 -2.52 -4.48
N ILE A 119 14.45 -1.86 -3.31
CA ILE A 119 13.32 -1.61 -2.42
C ILE A 119 13.04 -0.11 -2.32
N HIS A 120 11.78 0.25 -2.53
CA HIS A 120 11.30 1.62 -2.56
C HIS A 120 9.96 1.72 -1.83
N ILE A 121 9.75 2.82 -1.12
CA ILE A 121 8.52 3.15 -0.40
C ILE A 121 7.94 4.43 -1.01
N ILE A 122 6.63 4.43 -1.24
CA ILE A 122 5.84 5.61 -1.61
C ILE A 122 4.94 5.95 -0.43
N TYR A 123 4.86 7.23 -0.10
CA TYR A 123 4.04 7.72 1.00
C TYR A 123 3.39 9.07 0.67
N SER A 124 2.31 9.43 1.38
CA SER A 124 1.64 10.72 1.23
C SER A 124 0.77 11.02 2.44
N LEU A 125 0.66 12.32 2.79
CA LEU A 125 -0.20 12.78 3.89
C LEU A 125 -1.68 12.94 3.49
N SER A 126 -2.04 12.44 2.31
CA SER A 126 -3.38 12.61 1.74
C SER A 126 -4.45 11.82 2.48
N LYS A 127 -4.09 10.73 3.18
CA LYS A 127 -5.04 9.75 3.70
C LYS A 127 -5.09 9.74 5.21
N ASP A 128 -3.95 9.67 5.86
CA ASP A 128 -3.84 9.61 7.32
C ASP A 128 -4.02 10.96 8.02
N LEU A 129 -3.35 12.02 7.53
CA LEU A 129 -3.59 13.40 7.99
C LEU A 129 -4.82 14.05 7.34
N GLY A 130 -5.42 13.40 6.33
CA GLY A 130 -6.59 13.94 5.64
C GLY A 130 -6.29 15.24 4.89
N MET A 131 -5.06 15.42 4.40
CA MET A 131 -4.61 16.63 3.70
C MET A 131 -4.36 16.38 2.21
N PRO A 132 -5.30 15.79 1.43
CA PRO A 132 -5.04 15.52 0.03
C PRO A 132 -4.72 16.82 -0.70
N GLY A 133 -5.45 17.91 -0.45
CA GLY A 133 -5.34 19.20 -1.15
C GLY A 133 -3.95 19.84 -1.09
N PHE A 134 -3.11 19.46 -0.12
CA PHE A 134 -1.76 19.99 0.06
C PHE A 134 -0.70 19.32 -0.81
N ARG A 135 -1.07 18.25 -1.54
CA ARG A 135 -0.24 17.61 -2.58
C ARG A 135 1.12 17.14 -2.06
N VAL A 136 1.16 16.58 -0.86
CA VAL A 136 2.39 16.09 -0.23
C VAL A 136 2.58 14.61 -0.56
N GLY A 137 3.50 14.32 -1.49
CA GLY A 137 3.93 12.97 -1.87
C GLY A 137 5.41 12.78 -1.61
N ILE A 138 5.79 11.58 -1.14
CA ILE A 138 7.14 11.22 -0.75
C ILE A 138 7.54 9.94 -1.50
N VAL A 139 8.76 9.93 -2.03
CA VAL A 139 9.44 8.72 -2.51
C VAL A 139 10.64 8.50 -1.61
N TYR A 140 10.66 7.38 -0.91
CA TYR A 140 11.77 6.93 -0.08
C TYR A 140 12.39 5.70 -0.73
N SER A 141 13.67 5.74 -1.06
CA SER A 141 14.35 4.67 -1.78
C SER A 141 15.67 4.36 -1.11
N TYR A 142 15.98 3.07 -0.97
CA TYR A 142 17.29 2.63 -0.48
C TYR A 142 18.37 2.65 -1.57
N ASN A 143 18.00 2.99 -2.81
CA ASN A 143 18.90 3.11 -3.96
C ASN A 143 19.21 4.58 -4.27
N ASP A 144 20.47 4.97 -4.12
CA ASP A 144 20.93 6.36 -4.31
C ASP A 144 20.69 6.89 -5.73
N ARG A 145 20.83 6.03 -6.76
CA ARG A 145 20.59 6.44 -8.16
C ARG A 145 19.10 6.75 -8.39
N VAL A 146 18.22 5.99 -7.75
CA VAL A 146 16.78 6.28 -7.76
C VAL A 146 16.50 7.57 -7.00
N VAL A 147 17.12 7.80 -5.83
CA VAL A 147 16.96 9.05 -5.07
C VAL A 147 17.40 10.26 -5.89
N GLU A 148 18.56 10.20 -6.53
CA GLU A 148 19.08 11.29 -7.38
C GLU A 148 18.13 11.59 -8.55
N THR A 149 17.70 10.54 -9.25
CA THR A 149 16.80 10.68 -10.41
C THR A 149 15.43 11.20 -9.99
N ALA A 150 14.83 10.63 -8.95
CA ALA A 150 13.54 11.05 -8.41
C ALA A 150 13.58 12.51 -7.92
N ARG A 151 14.69 12.95 -7.30
CA ARG A 151 14.89 14.34 -6.90
C ARG A 151 14.95 15.30 -8.09
N ARG A 152 15.58 14.92 -9.20
CA ARG A 152 15.56 15.74 -10.44
C ARG A 152 14.15 15.83 -11.01
N MET A 153 13.44 14.71 -11.05
CA MET A 153 12.05 14.64 -11.55
C MET A 153 11.05 15.36 -10.62
N SER A 154 11.34 15.51 -9.33
CA SER A 154 10.43 16.20 -8.40
C SER A 154 10.23 17.68 -8.75
N SER A 155 11.11 18.28 -9.55
CA SER A 155 10.94 19.62 -10.11
C SER A 155 9.61 19.83 -10.86
N PHE A 156 9.02 18.76 -11.40
CA PHE A 156 7.70 18.81 -12.06
C PHE A 156 6.51 18.74 -11.09
N GLY A 157 6.74 18.59 -9.79
CA GLY A 157 5.70 18.37 -8.79
C GLY A 157 6.16 18.67 -7.36
N LEU A 158 6.93 19.74 -7.18
CA LEU A 158 7.41 20.15 -5.87
C LEU A 158 6.24 20.50 -4.94
N VAL A 159 6.35 20.11 -3.67
CA VAL A 159 5.44 20.57 -2.62
C VAL A 159 5.65 22.07 -2.43
N SER A 160 4.56 22.85 -2.29
CA SER A 160 4.63 24.28 -2.00
C SER A 160 5.51 24.56 -0.78
N SER A 161 6.42 25.53 -0.87
CA SER A 161 7.29 25.91 0.25
C SER A 161 6.52 26.36 1.48
N GLN A 162 5.38 27.05 1.28
CA GLN A 162 4.46 27.42 2.36
C GLN A 162 3.90 26.17 3.07
N THR A 163 3.45 25.18 2.29
CA THR A 163 2.97 23.90 2.82
C THR A 163 4.07 23.15 3.56
N GLN A 164 5.31 23.14 3.03
CA GLN A 164 6.45 22.52 3.69
C GLN A 164 6.73 23.19 5.06
N HIS A 165 6.74 24.52 5.13
CA HIS A 165 6.98 25.25 6.37
C HIS A 165 5.91 24.95 7.43
N MET A 166 4.63 25.01 7.04
CA MET A 166 3.51 24.69 7.93
C MET A 166 3.57 23.23 8.42
N LEU A 167 3.84 22.27 7.53
CA LEU A 167 3.94 20.87 7.90
C LEU A 167 5.16 20.59 8.78
N ALA A 168 6.30 21.25 8.55
CA ALA A 168 7.46 21.14 9.43
C ALA A 168 7.10 21.57 10.86
N ALA A 169 6.43 22.72 11.02
CA ALA A 169 5.97 23.18 12.33
C ALA A 169 4.98 22.20 12.98
N LEU A 170 4.02 21.68 12.21
CA LEU A 170 3.00 20.76 12.71
C LEU A 170 3.57 19.38 13.10
N LEU A 171 4.45 18.83 12.26
CA LEU A 171 4.98 17.47 12.44
C LEU A 171 6.18 17.43 13.40
N SER A 172 6.77 18.57 13.75
CA SER A 172 7.78 18.67 14.81
C SER A 172 7.18 18.83 16.22
N ASP A 173 5.86 19.00 16.35
CA ASP A 173 5.18 18.93 17.64
C ASP A 173 4.85 17.47 17.98
N ASP A 174 5.77 16.80 18.69
CA ASP A 174 5.62 15.40 19.11
C ASP A 174 4.35 15.14 19.93
N ALA A 175 3.93 16.12 20.74
CA ALA A 175 2.73 15.99 21.56
C ALA A 175 1.47 16.01 20.67
N PHE A 176 1.44 16.89 19.67
CA PHE A 176 0.40 16.87 18.64
C PHE A 176 0.39 15.55 17.87
N VAL A 177 1.54 15.11 17.36
CA VAL A 177 1.66 13.89 16.54
C VAL A 177 1.20 12.67 17.31
N ALA A 178 1.69 12.47 18.54
CA ALA A 178 1.31 11.34 19.38
C ALA A 178 -0.20 11.34 19.67
N LYS A 179 -0.76 12.50 20.03
CA LYS A 179 -2.19 12.66 20.28
C LYS A 179 -3.02 12.41 19.02
N PHE A 180 -2.57 12.91 17.87
CA PHE A 180 -3.24 12.74 16.59
C PHE A 180 -3.32 11.27 16.19
N LEU A 181 -2.20 10.54 16.25
CA LEU A 181 -2.16 9.12 15.89
C LEU A 181 -3.11 8.27 16.76
N VAL A 182 -3.10 8.51 18.08
CA VAL A 182 -4.02 7.81 19.01
C VAL A 182 -5.47 8.14 18.70
N LYS A 183 -5.81 9.43 18.57
CA LYS A 183 -7.20 9.86 18.33
C LYS A 183 -7.72 9.47 16.95
N SER A 184 -6.86 9.48 15.93
CA SER A 184 -7.21 9.02 14.60
C SER A 184 -7.52 7.52 14.63
N LYS A 185 -6.64 6.71 15.23
CA LYS A 185 -6.85 5.27 15.44
C LYS A 185 -8.16 4.96 16.17
N GLU A 186 -8.43 5.61 17.30
CA GLU A 186 -9.68 5.42 18.07
C GLU A 186 -10.93 5.70 17.22
N ARG A 187 -10.95 6.83 16.51
CA ARG A 187 -12.09 7.25 15.69
C ARG A 187 -12.32 6.36 14.49
N LEU A 188 -11.25 5.95 13.81
CA LEU A 188 -11.32 5.01 12.68
C LEU A 188 -11.82 3.64 13.14
N SER A 189 -11.30 3.14 14.26
CA SER A 189 -11.74 1.86 14.85
C SER A 189 -13.23 1.88 15.19
N TYR A 190 -13.69 2.93 15.88
CA TYR A 190 -15.10 3.12 16.20
C TYR A 190 -15.98 3.16 14.95
N ARG A 191 -15.57 3.94 13.92
CA ARG A 191 -16.36 4.07 12.69
C ARG A 191 -16.43 2.75 11.92
N TYR A 192 -15.33 2.02 11.83
CA TYR A 192 -15.27 0.69 11.22
C TYR A 192 -16.21 -0.28 11.94
N GLN A 193 -16.11 -0.37 13.27
CA GLN A 193 -16.96 -1.26 14.08
C GLN A 193 -18.44 -0.93 13.90
N TYR A 194 -18.80 0.35 13.99
CA TYR A 194 -20.18 0.80 13.80
C TYR A 194 -20.72 0.45 12.40
N LEU A 195 -19.96 0.72 11.34
CA LEU A 195 -20.41 0.41 9.98
C LEU A 195 -20.57 -1.10 9.77
N THR A 196 -19.58 -1.89 10.18
CA THR A 196 -19.60 -3.35 10.00
C THR A 196 -20.68 -4.02 10.85
N SER A 197 -21.00 -3.51 12.04
CA SER A 197 -22.10 -4.07 12.86
C SER A 197 -23.45 -3.82 12.20
N GLN A 198 -23.69 -2.60 11.70
CA GLN A 198 -24.94 -2.26 11.01
C GLN A 198 -25.12 -3.04 9.70
N LEU A 199 -24.05 -3.28 8.94
CA LEU A 199 -24.09 -4.14 7.76
C LEU A 199 -24.40 -5.59 8.13
N SER A 200 -23.80 -6.10 9.22
CA SER A 200 -24.06 -7.46 9.69
C SER A 200 -25.50 -7.67 10.15
N GLU A 201 -26.15 -6.66 10.72
CA GLU A 201 -27.57 -6.71 11.15
C GLU A 201 -28.52 -6.95 9.96
N VAL A 202 -28.16 -6.47 8.76
CA VAL A 202 -28.92 -6.68 7.53
C VAL A 202 -28.41 -7.86 6.69
N GLY A 203 -27.56 -8.71 7.26
CA GLY A 203 -27.06 -9.93 6.61
C GLY A 203 -25.90 -9.71 5.64
N ILE A 204 -25.28 -8.53 5.63
CA ILE A 204 -24.15 -8.20 4.75
C ILE A 204 -22.84 -8.38 5.52
N SER A 205 -21.99 -9.28 5.03
CA SER A 205 -20.65 -9.49 5.59
C SER A 205 -19.61 -8.60 4.93
N CYS A 206 -18.50 -8.36 5.62
CA CYS A 206 -17.33 -7.64 5.11
C CYS A 206 -16.08 -8.47 5.35
N LEU A 207 -15.08 -8.35 4.46
CA LEU A 207 -13.74 -8.81 4.75
C LEU A 207 -13.25 -8.10 6.02
N LYS A 208 -12.65 -8.85 6.94
CA LYS A 208 -12.08 -8.30 8.16
C LYS A 208 -10.91 -7.38 7.80
N SER A 209 -11.11 -6.07 7.99
CA SER A 209 -10.10 -5.04 7.74
C SER A 209 -9.47 -4.57 9.05
N SER A 210 -8.21 -4.14 8.97
CA SER A 210 -7.43 -3.61 10.10
C SER A 210 -6.95 -2.17 9.88
N ALA A 211 -7.17 -1.63 8.70
CA ALA A 211 -6.66 -0.33 8.27
C ALA A 211 -7.51 0.29 7.15
N GLY A 212 -7.13 1.49 6.72
CA GLY A 212 -7.76 2.20 5.61
C GLY A 212 -8.99 3.00 6.03
N LEU A 213 -9.72 3.48 5.03
CA LEU A 213 -10.86 4.40 5.18
C LEU A 213 -12.13 3.84 4.52
N PHE A 214 -12.21 2.51 4.41
CA PHE A 214 -13.22 1.79 3.65
C PHE A 214 -13.38 0.36 4.21
N VAL A 215 -14.42 -0.33 3.75
CA VAL A 215 -14.67 -1.76 4.03
C VAL A 215 -14.84 -2.50 2.70
N TRP A 216 -14.35 -3.74 2.65
CA TRP A 216 -14.52 -4.61 1.48
C TRP A 216 -15.73 -5.53 1.70
N MET A 217 -16.88 -5.06 1.26
CA MET A 217 -18.19 -5.69 1.47
C MET A 217 -18.43 -6.88 0.56
N ASP A 218 -19.07 -7.92 1.07
CA ASP A 218 -19.44 -9.13 0.32
C ASP A 218 -20.94 -9.18 0.03
N LEU A 219 -21.29 -8.87 -1.21
CA LEU A 219 -22.66 -8.93 -1.72
C LEU A 219 -22.88 -10.12 -2.66
N ARG A 220 -21.98 -11.11 -2.71
CA ARG A 220 -22.09 -12.23 -3.67
C ARG A 220 -23.40 -13.00 -3.53
N HIS A 221 -23.92 -13.10 -2.31
CA HIS A 221 -25.20 -13.75 -2.02
C HIS A 221 -26.42 -13.02 -2.61
N LEU A 222 -26.27 -11.76 -3.04
CA LEU A 222 -27.30 -10.96 -3.69
C LEU A 222 -27.23 -11.03 -5.22
N LEU A 223 -26.23 -11.69 -5.79
CA LEU A 223 -26.09 -11.82 -7.24
C LEU A 223 -27.02 -12.92 -7.76
N GLU A 224 -27.75 -12.63 -8.85
CA GLU A 224 -28.58 -13.63 -9.54
C GLU A 224 -27.76 -14.81 -10.08
N LYS A 225 -26.48 -14.56 -10.41
CA LYS A 225 -25.54 -15.56 -10.91
C LYS A 225 -24.21 -15.41 -10.16
N PRO A 226 -23.58 -16.53 -9.75
CA PRO A 226 -22.24 -16.49 -9.15
C PRO A 226 -21.20 -15.88 -10.11
N THR A 227 -20.23 -15.15 -9.55
CA THR A 227 -19.06 -14.58 -10.24
C THR A 227 -17.80 -15.36 -9.92
#